data_AF-A0A3B0Q1M7-F1
#
_entry.id   AF-A0A3B0Q1M7-F1
#
_cell.length_a   1.000
_cell.length_b   1.000
_cell.length_c   1.000
_cell.angle_alpha   90.00
_cell.angle_beta   90.00
_cell.angle_gamma   90.00
#
_symmetry.space_group_name_H-M   'P 1'
#
loop_
_entity.id
_entity.type
_entity.pdbx_description
1 polymer ?
#
loop_
_entity_poly.entity_id
_entity_poly.type
_entity_poly.pdbx_seq_one_letter_code
_entity_poly.pdbx_strand_id
1 'polypeptide(L)'
;MNKILVINAGSSSIKFQLYDANEKVLAKGLCERIFIDGAFKYEFEDGSKDEGNSAFPTHKEALTHLLESLKKHKVINDLSEIVGVGHRVVQGAYW
;
A
#
# COMPACT_ATOMS: atom_id res chain seq x y z
N MET A 1 10.15 10.91 12.57
CA MET A 1 9.55 9.67 12.02
C MET A 1 8.63 10.13 10.91
N ASN A 2 9.15 10.21 9.69
CA ASN A 2 8.40 10.71 8.54
C ASN A 2 8.39 9.58 7.53
N LYS A 3 7.23 8.93 7.34
CA LYS A 3 7.05 7.89 6.33
C LYS A 3 6.25 8.44 5.17
N ILE A 4 6.63 8.07 3.95
CA ILE A 4 5.94 8.47 2.73
C ILE A 4 5.37 7.21 2.09
N LEU A 5 4.05 7.19 1.90
CA LEU A 5 3.37 6.10 1.21
C LEU A 5 3.21 6.48 -0.27
N VAL A 6 3.77 5.67 -1.17
CA VAL A 6 3.60 5.85 -2.62
C VAL A 6 2.62 4.81 -3.12
N ILE A 7 1.59 5.26 -3.82
CA ILE A 7 0.49 4.43 -4.32
C ILE A 7 0.37 4.57 -5.84
N ASN A 8 0.23 3.44 -6.52
CA ASN A 8 -0.14 3.35 -7.92
C ASN A 8 -1.41 2.49 -8.04
N ALA A 9 -2.55 3.16 -8.13
CA ALA A 9 -3.84 2.52 -8.35
C ALA A 9 -4.07 2.29 -9.85
N GLY A 10 -4.32 1.04 -10.21
CA GLY A 10 -4.80 0.62 -11.53
C GLY A 10 -6.30 0.33 -11.51
N SER A 11 -6.82 -0.18 -12.63
CA SER A 11 -8.24 -0.53 -12.77
C SER A 11 -8.70 -1.61 -11.78
N SER A 12 -7.85 -2.57 -11.45
CA SER A 12 -8.16 -3.70 -10.54
C SER A 12 -7.02 -4.03 -9.57
N SER A 13 -6.11 -3.08 -9.34
CA SER A 13 -4.96 -3.27 -8.46
C SER A 13 -4.52 -1.99 -7.76
N ILE A 14 -3.79 -2.16 -6.66
CA ILE A 14 -3.04 -1.11 -5.98
C ILE A 14 -1.63 -1.65 -5.74
N LYS A 15 -0.63 -1.04 -6.37
CA LYS A 15 0.79 -1.24 -5.99
C LYS A 15 1.19 -0.15 -5.01
N PHE A 16 1.98 -0.51 -4.00
CA PHE A 16 2.48 0.46 -3.02
C PHE A 16 3.93 0.21 -2.63
N GLN A 17 4.57 1.28 -2.15
CA GLN A 17 5.80 1.23 -1.36
C GLN A 17 5.71 2.25 -0.23
N LEU A 18 6.22 1.90 0.95
CA LEU A 18 6.35 2.80 2.09
C LEU A 18 7.84 3.08 2.33
N TYR A 19 8.20 4.35 2.37
CA TYR A 19 9.58 4.80 2.58
C TYR A 19 9.76 5.44 3.95
N ASP A 20 10.97 5.36 4.50
CA ASP A 20 11.41 6.23 5.59
C ASP A 20 11.95 7.57 5.08
N ALA A 21 12.47 8.39 5.99
CA ALA A 21 13.03 9.71 5.67
C ALA A 21 14.35 9.65 4.87
N ASN A 22 15.00 8.48 4.78
CA ASN A 22 16.23 8.26 4.03
C ASN A 22 15.98 7.50 2.72
N GLU A 23 14.73 7.47 2.25
CA GLU A 23 14.30 6.76 1.04
C GLU A 23 14.48 5.23 1.12
N LYS A 24 14.63 4.68 2.32
CA LYS A 24 14.67 3.23 2.53
C LYS A 24 13.27 2.65 2.43
N VAL A 25 13.11 1.55 1.68
CA VAL A 25 11.83 0.83 1.56
C VAL A 25 11.58 0.01 2.83
N LEU A 26 10.54 0.39 3.58
CA LEU A 26 10.08 -0.30 4.78
C LEU A 26 9.11 -1.44 4.48
N ALA A 27 8.28 -1.24 3.45
CA ALA A 27 7.33 -2.22 2.96
C ALA A 27 6.99 -1.96 1.50
N LYS A 28 6.70 -3.01 0.74
CA LYS A 28 6.22 -2.93 -0.64
C LYS A 28 5.24 -4.03 -0.94
N GLY A 29 4.38 -3.84 -1.94
CA GLY A 29 3.49 -4.89 -2.35
C GLY A 29 2.39 -4.47 -3.31
N LEU A 30 1.42 -5.37 -3.43
CA LEU A 30 0.34 -5.31 -4.39
C LEU A 30 -0.94 -5.87 -3.75
N CYS A 31 -2.04 -5.15 -3.91
CA CYS A 31 -3.39 -5.72 -3.89
C CYS A 31 -3.84 -5.87 -5.34
N GLU A 32 -4.36 -7.02 -5.73
CA GLU A 32 -4.83 -7.32 -7.07
C GLU A 32 -6.18 -8.01 -7.06
N ARG A 33 -6.79 -8.16 -8.24
CA ARG A 33 -8.10 -8.79 -8.41
C ARG A 33 -9.20 -8.08 -7.60
N ILE A 34 -9.06 -6.74 -7.45
CA ILE A 34 -10.09 -5.88 -6.89
C ILE A 34 -11.35 -5.99 -7.75
N PHE A 35 -12.54 -5.96 -7.13
CA PHE A 35 -13.85 -6.24 -7.71
C PHE A 35 -14.13 -7.71 -8.09
N ILE A 36 -13.18 -8.62 -7.86
CA ILE A 36 -13.31 -10.04 -8.19
C ILE A 36 -13.32 -10.84 -6.89
N ASP A 37 -12.22 -11.49 -6.55
CA ASP A 37 -12.06 -12.32 -5.35
C ASP A 37 -10.87 -11.90 -4.48
N GLY A 38 -10.08 -10.92 -4.96
CA GLY A 38 -9.04 -10.21 -4.24
C GLY A 38 -7.87 -11.06 -3.74
N ALA A 39 -6.66 -10.61 -4.03
CA ALA A 39 -5.43 -11.21 -3.54
C ALA A 39 -4.42 -10.12 -3.17
N PHE A 40 -3.55 -10.42 -2.24
CA PHE A 40 -2.50 -9.50 -1.83
C PHE A 40 -1.16 -10.19 -1.64
N LYS A 41 -0.10 -9.42 -1.83
CA LYS A 41 1.28 -9.84 -1.58
C LYS A 41 2.10 -8.67 -1.08
N TYR A 42 2.60 -8.77 0.15
CA TYR A 42 3.40 -7.77 0.83
C TYR A 42 4.76 -8.34 1.23
N GLU A 43 5.79 -7.49 1.14
CA GLU A 43 7.16 -7.78 1.57
C GLU A 43 7.63 -6.62 2.45
N PHE A 44 8.24 -6.97 3.58
CA PHE A 44 8.69 -6.02 4.60
C PHE A 44 10.22 -5.95 4.64
N GLU A 45 10.75 -4.90 5.28
CA GLU A 45 12.18 -4.63 5.39
C GLU A 45 13.00 -5.78 6.01
N ASP A 46 12.40 -6.50 6.95
CA ASP A 46 13.01 -7.66 7.62
C ASP A 46 13.03 -8.93 6.76
N GLY A 47 12.51 -8.86 5.54
CA GLY A 47 12.38 -9.97 4.60
C GLY A 47 11.14 -10.84 4.82
N SER A 48 10.32 -10.54 5.82
CA SER A 48 9.05 -11.24 6.02
C SER A 48 8.05 -10.91 4.91
N LYS A 49 7.10 -11.82 4.70
CA LYS A 49 6.08 -11.73 3.65
C LYS A 49 4.71 -12.03 4.22
N ASP A 50 3.71 -11.32 3.71
CA ASP A 50 2.29 -11.53 4.01
C ASP A 50 1.55 -11.60 2.68
N GLU A 51 1.01 -12.77 2.36
CA GLU A 51 0.30 -13.01 1.11
C GLU A 51 -0.93 -13.89 1.35
N GLY A 52 -1.97 -13.68 0.55
CA GLY A 52 -3.21 -14.41 0.70
C GLY A 52 -4.34 -13.85 -0.15
N ASN A 53 -5.54 -14.37 0.12
CA ASN A 53 -6.77 -13.92 -0.52
C ASN A 53 -7.61 -13.15 0.49
N SER A 54 -8.21 -12.07 0.03
CA SER A 54 -9.15 -11.26 0.81
C SER A 54 -10.06 -10.52 -0.15
N ALA A 55 -11.36 -10.53 0.13
CA ALA A 55 -12.32 -9.88 -0.75
C ALA A 55 -12.06 -8.37 -0.79
N PHE A 56 -11.86 -7.82 -1.98
CA PHE A 56 -11.70 -6.39 -2.21
C PHE A 56 -12.82 -5.86 -3.11
N PRO A 57 -14.02 -5.58 -2.56
CA PRO A 57 -15.14 -5.02 -3.32
C PRO A 57 -14.81 -3.70 -3.98
N THR A 58 -13.94 -2.87 -3.39
CA THR A 58 -13.44 -1.63 -3.96
C THR A 58 -11.97 -1.38 -3.60
N HIS A 59 -11.37 -0.37 -4.21
CA HIS A 59 -10.04 0.13 -3.82
C HIS A 59 -9.97 0.55 -2.35
N LYS A 60 -11.08 0.97 -1.74
CA LYS A 60 -11.12 1.35 -0.33
C LYS A 60 -10.84 0.15 0.57
N GLU A 61 -11.48 -1.00 0.34
CA GLU A 61 -11.25 -2.19 1.14
C GLU A 61 -9.83 -2.73 0.94
N ALA A 62 -9.32 -2.69 -0.30
CA ALA A 62 -7.92 -3.05 -0.59
C ALA A 62 -6.92 -2.14 0.16
N LEU A 63 -7.17 -0.82 0.21
CA LEU A 63 -6.32 0.12 0.93
C LEU A 63 -6.44 -0.02 2.45
N THR A 64 -7.64 -0.24 2.98
CA THR A 64 -7.85 -0.50 4.41
C THR A 64 -7.09 -1.74 4.85
N HIS A 65 -7.21 -2.83 4.09
CA HIS A 65 -6.48 -4.06 4.37
C HIS A 65 -4.96 -3.85 4.33
N LEU A 66 -4.45 -3.07 3.37
CA LEU A 66 -3.04 -2.70 3.31
C LEU A 66 -2.61 -1.97 4.60
N LEU A 67 -3.32 -0.92 5.01
CA LEU A 67 -2.98 -0.15 6.21
C LEU A 67 -3.05 -0.99 7.50
N GLU A 68 -4.01 -1.91 7.57
CA GLU A 68 -4.12 -2.87 8.69
C GLU A 68 -2.94 -3.85 8.71
N SER A 69 -2.49 -4.35 7.56
CA SER A 69 -1.31 -5.21 7.48
C SER A 69 -0.04 -4.46 7.91
N LEU A 70 0.14 -3.21 7.48
CA LEU A 70 1.25 -2.37 7.94
C LEU A 70 1.25 -2.18 9.47
N LYS A 71 0.08 -2.05 10.10
CA LYS A 71 -0.06 -2.00 11.56
C LYS A 71 0.24 -3.34 12.22
N LYS A 72 -0.31 -4.42 11.69
CA LYS A 72 -0.12 -5.80 12.20
C LYS A 72 1.36 -6.18 12.25
N HIS A 73 2.11 -5.84 11.20
CA HIS A 73 3.55 -6.11 11.12
C HIS A 73 4.42 -5.01 11.76
N LYS A 74 3.81 -4.07 12.50
CA LYS A 74 4.50 -2.97 13.21
C LYS A 74 5.38 -2.11 12.29
N VAL A 75 5.07 -2.10 10.99
CA VAL A 75 5.70 -1.18 10.03
C VAL A 75 5.27 0.24 10.36
N ILE A 76 4.03 0.44 10.81
CA ILE A 76 3.53 1.67 11.42
C ILE A 76 2.75 1.29 12.69
N ASN A 77 2.77 2.12 13.72
CA ASN A 77 1.91 1.95 14.89
C ASN A 77 0.65 2.79 14.75
N ASP A 78 0.81 4.01 14.22
CA ASP A 78 -0.28 4.95 13.96
C ASP A 78 -0.23 5.52 12.54
N LEU A 79 -1.39 5.96 12.03
CA LEU A 79 -1.48 6.56 10.70
C LEU A 79 -0.74 7.90 10.61
N SER A 80 -0.58 8.62 11.73
CA SER A 80 0.18 9.88 11.81
C SER A 80 1.66 9.74 11.48
N GLU A 81 2.21 8.52 11.48
CA GLU A 81 3.58 8.27 11.01
C GLU A 81 3.72 8.44 9.49
N ILE A 82 2.61 8.32 8.74
CA ILE A 82 2.55 8.58 7.30
C ILE A 82 2.27 10.06 7.11
N VAL A 83 3.32 10.84 6.86
CA VAL A 83 3.24 12.31 6.77
C VAL A 83 2.86 12.80 5.38
N GLY A 84 2.85 11.91 4.39
CA GLY A 84 2.48 12.23 3.02
C GLY A 84 2.17 10.98 2.21
N VAL A 85 1.32 11.15 1.21
CA VAL A 85 0.95 10.10 0.26
C VAL A 85 1.17 10.60 -1.17
N GLY A 86 2.05 9.93 -1.90
CA GLY A 86 2.28 10.17 -3.32
C GLY A 86 1.38 9.29 -4.17
N HIS A 87 0.61 9.87 -5.08
CA HIS A 87 -0.24 9.14 -6.01
C HIS A 87 0.27 9.27 -7.44
N ARG A 88 0.41 8.14 -8.14
CA ARG A 88 0.66 8.19 -9.59
C ARG A 88 -0.61 8.63 -10.32
N VAL A 89 -0.54 9.77 -10.99
CA VAL A 89 -1.57 10.26 -11.93
C VAL A 89 -1.07 10.03 -13.35
N VAL A 90 -1.87 9.37 -14.19
CA VAL A 90 -1.44 8.98 -15.56
C VAL A 90 -1.48 10.16 -16.53
N GLN A 91 -2.55 10.96 -16.50
CA GLN A 91 -2.74 12.12 -17.38
C GLN A 91 -3.26 13.29 -16.56
N GLY A 92 -2.54 14.41 -16.56
CA GLY A 92 -2.88 15.63 -15.82
C GLY A 92 -3.84 16.56 -16.58
N ALA A 93 -4.13 16.25 -17.85
CA ALA A 93 -4.86 17.10 -18.78
C ALA A 93 -4.25 18.51 -18.88
N TYR A 94 -5.04 19.48 -19.34
CA TYR A 94 -4.67 20.89 -19.30
C TYR A 94 -5.01 21.48 -17.93
N TRP A 95 -4.14 22.36 -17.46
CA TRP A 95 -4.19 23.05 -16.16
C TRP A 95 -4.97 24.36 -16.26
#